data_AF-A0A7J6V2C9-F1
#
_entry.id   AF-A0A7J6V2C9-F1
#
_cell.length_a   1.000
_cell.length_b   1.000
_cell.length_c   1.000
_cell.angle_alpha   90.00
_cell.angle_beta   90.00
_cell.angle_gamma   90.00
#
_symmetry.space_group_name_H-M   'P 1'
#
loop_
_entity.id
_entity.type
_entity.pdbx_description
1 polymer ?
#
loop_
_entity_poly.entity_id
_entity_poly.type
_entity_poly.pdbx_seq_one_letter_code
_entity_poly.pdbx_strand_id
1 'polypeptide(L)' 'MEVVRGDGRTPNQLRPLTCSRNVLNRAHGSARWSQGDTIVLAAVYGPKAGTRKDEDPEKASVEVIWKPKTGQIGE' A
#
# COMPACT_ATOMS: atom_id res chain seq x y z
N MET A 1 14.57 -34.06 -4.99
CA MET A 1 13.31 -33.81 -4.28
C MET A 1 13.03 -32.32 -4.40
N GLU A 2 11.87 -31.95 -4.93
CA GLU A 2 11.49 -30.54 -5.03
C GLU A 2 11.29 -30.00 -3.61
N VAL A 3 11.98 -28.92 -3.26
CA VAL A 3 11.90 -28.35 -1.92
C VAL A 3 10.58 -27.60 -1.82
N VAL A 4 9.58 -28.25 -1.24
CA VAL A 4 8.27 -27.67 -0.98
C VAL A 4 8.35 -26.82 0.28
N ARG A 5 7.87 -25.57 0.20
CA ARG A 5 7.83 -24.65 1.35
C ARG A 5 6.82 -25.14 2.39
N GLY A 6 6.91 -24.63 3.63
CA GLY A 6 6.02 -25.02 4.73
C GLY A 6 4.52 -24.83 4.48
N ASP A 7 4.14 -24.10 3.44
CA ASP A 7 2.76 -23.86 3.01
C ASP A 7 2.42 -24.51 1.66
N GLY A 8 3.20 -25.49 1.21
CA GLY A 8 2.90 -26.31 0.02
C GLY A 8 3.29 -25.68 -1.31
N ARG A 9 3.90 -24.50 -1.32
CA ARG A 9 4.28 -23.76 -2.54
C ARG A 9 5.69 -24.09 -3.02
N THR A 10 5.96 -23.94 -4.31
CA THR A 10 7.33 -24.03 -4.85
C THR A 10 8.16 -22.81 -4.44
N PRO A 11 9.51 -22.87 -4.50
CA PRO A 11 10.36 -21.74 -4.13
C PRO A 11 10.02 -20.43 -4.86
N ASN A 12 9.62 -20.54 -6.13
CA ASN A 12 9.33 -19.39 -7.01
C ASN A 12 7.85 -19.02 -7.07
N GLN A 13 6.97 -19.74 -6.36
CA GLN A 13 5.52 -19.48 -6.38
C GLN A 13 5.13 -18.44 -5.33
N LEU A 14 4.49 -17.35 -5.78
CA LEU A 14 3.97 -16.30 -4.91
C LEU A 14 2.76 -16.79 -4.07
N ARG A 15 2.48 -16.11 -2.95
CA ARG A 15 1.25 -16.35 -2.18
C ARG A 15 0.03 -15.88 -2.99
N PRO A 16 -1.16 -16.45 -2.78
CA PRO A 16 -2.38 -15.98 -3.41
C PRO A 16 -2.57 -14.46 -3.21
N LEU A 17 -2.87 -13.77 -4.31
CA LEU A 17 -3.06 -12.33 -4.36
C LEU A 17 -4.55 -12.00 -4.45
N THR A 18 -5.02 -11.05 -3.65
CA THR A 18 -6.35 -10.46 -3.82
C THR A 18 -6.28 -8.94 -3.73
N CYS A 19 -7.11 -8.25 -4.49
CA CYS A 19 -7.17 -6.80 -4.52
C CYS A 19 -8.63 -6.33 -4.58
N SER A 20 -8.99 -5.41 -3.69
CA SER A 20 -10.27 -4.71 -3.72
C SER A 20 -10.01 -3.22 -3.96
N ARG A 21 -10.65 -2.66 -4.97
CA ARG A 21 -10.50 -1.25 -5.37
C ARG A 21 -11.61 -0.39 -4.76
N ASN A 22 -11.31 0.88 -4.51
CA ASN A 22 -12.25 1.90 -4.02
C ASN A 22 -12.99 1.50 -2.74
N VAL A 23 -12.26 0.96 -1.77
CA VAL A 23 -12.79 0.49 -0.48
C VAL A 23 -13.11 1.64 0.48
N LEU A 24 -12.43 2.79 0.33
CA LEU A 24 -12.62 3.98 1.17
C LEU A 24 -13.45 5.03 0.45
N ASN A 25 -14.60 5.38 1.04
CA ASN A 25 -15.55 6.36 0.47
C ASN A 25 -15.03 7.80 0.40
N ARG A 26 -14.06 8.17 1.25
CA ARG A 26 -13.52 9.55 1.32
C ARG A 26 -12.24 9.75 0.52
N ALA A 27 -11.58 8.66 0.10
CA ALA A 27 -10.36 8.77 -0.70
C ALA A 27 -10.72 8.89 -2.18
N HIS A 28 -9.96 9.66 -2.96
CA HIS A 28 -10.16 9.71 -4.42
C HIS A 28 -9.79 8.36 -5.07
N GLY A 29 -8.81 7.66 -4.50
CA GLY A 29 -8.49 6.28 -4.86
C GLY A 29 -8.11 5.50 -3.62
N SER A 30 -8.50 4.23 -3.57
CA SER A 30 -8.04 3.32 -2.52
C SER A 30 -7.96 1.88 -3.01
N ALA A 31 -7.07 1.11 -2.39
CA ALA A 31 -6.92 -0.30 -2.69
C ALA A 31 -6.57 -1.08 -1.42
N ARG A 32 -7.33 -2.14 -1.14
CA ARG A 32 -6.95 -3.17 -0.18
C ARG A 32 -6.25 -4.27 -0.95
N TRP A 33 -5.01 -4.57 -0.58
CA TRP A 33 -4.21 -5.62 -1.19
C TRP A 33 -3.87 -6.69 -0.16
N SER A 34 -4.00 -7.97 -0.54
CA SER A 34 -3.57 -9.09 0.28
C SER A 34 -2.65 -10.01 -0.50
N GLN A 35 -1.60 -10.49 0.16
CA GLN A 35 -0.73 -11.54 -0.33
C GLN A 35 -0.61 -12.62 0.75
N GLY A 36 -1.53 -13.59 0.73
CA GLY A 36 -1.81 -14.44 1.89
C GLY A 36 -2.20 -13.59 3.11
N ASP A 37 -1.57 -13.84 4.26
CA ASP A 37 -1.87 -13.13 5.52
C ASP A 37 -1.29 -11.72 5.60
N THR A 38 -0.44 -11.33 4.63
CA THR A 38 0.06 -9.96 4.55
C THR A 38 -0.99 -9.09 3.85
N ILE A 39 -1.62 -8.19 4.61
CA ILE A 39 -2.69 -7.32 4.13
C ILE A 39 -2.30 -5.86 4.35
N VAL A 40 -2.49 -5.04 3.31
CA VAL A 40 -2.26 -3.60 3.35
C VAL A 40 -3.47 -2.85 2.78
N LEU A 41 -3.65 -1.62 3.23
CA LEU A 41 -4.66 -0.70 2.70
C LEU A 41 -3.96 0.60 2.30
N ALA A 42 -4.06 0.93 1.01
CA ALA A 42 -3.53 2.17 0.44
C ALA A 42 -4.67 3.13 0.13
N ALA A 43 -4.45 4.42 0.38
CA ALA A 43 -5.38 5.50 0.10
C ALA A 43 -4.63 6.66 -0.58
N VAL A 44 -5.22 7.22 -1.61
CA VAL A 44 -4.70 8.36 -2.36
C VAL A 44 -5.68 9.52 -2.23
N TYR A 45 -5.17 10.66 -1.79
CA TYR A 45 -5.91 11.90 -1.61
C TYR A 45 -5.26 12.99 -2.47
N GLY A 46 -5.70 13.11 -3.72
CA GLY A 46 -5.18 14.12 -4.62
C GLY A 46 -5.73 13.99 -6.04
N PRO A 47 -5.33 14.90 -6.95
CA PRO A 47 -4.40 16.02 -6.72
C PRO A 47 -5.02 17.10 -5.83
N LYS A 48 -4.24 17.65 -4.89
CA LYS A 48 -4.65 18.78 -4.04
C LYS A 48 -3.98 20.05 -4.58
N ALA A 49 -4.70 21.18 -4.55
CA ALA A 49 -4.13 22.46 -4.94
C ALA A 49 -3.06 22.93 -3.95
N GLY A 50 -1.95 23.44 -4.49
CA GLY A 50 -0.81 23.95 -3.74
C GLY A 50 0.30 22.91 -3.55
N THR A 51 1.54 23.35 -3.66
CA THR A 51 2.73 22.59 -3.28
C THR A 51 3.10 22.88 -1.83
N ARG A 52 3.84 21.97 -1.17
CA ARG A 52 4.35 22.27 0.17
C ARG A 52 5.40 23.37 0.11
N LYS A 53 5.60 24.04 1.24
CA LYS A 53 6.79 24.88 1.43
C LYS A 53 8.01 23.98 1.17
N ASP A 54 8.95 24.46 0.36
CA ASP A 54 10.18 23.76 -0.05
C ASP A 54 10.03 22.70 -1.16
N GLU A 55 8.90 22.67 -1.89
CA GLU A 55 8.73 21.84 -3.08
C GLU A 55 8.63 22.67 -4.37
N ASP A 56 9.09 22.07 -5.48
CA ASP A 56 9.06 22.67 -6.81
C ASP A 56 7.60 22.88 -7.29
N PRO A 57 7.13 24.13 -7.47
CA PRO A 57 5.76 24.44 -7.87
C PRO A 57 5.42 24.00 -9.30
N GLU A 58 6.41 23.72 -10.15
CA GLU A 58 6.18 23.25 -11.52
C GLU A 58 5.94 21.74 -11.61
N LYS A 59 6.15 21.00 -10.51
CA LYS A 59 6.01 19.55 -10.45
C LYS A 59 4.91 19.12 -9.48
N ALA A 60 4.41 17.90 -9.68
CA ALA A 60 3.50 17.26 -8.74
C ALA A 60 4.30 16.65 -7.57
N SER A 61 3.86 16.96 -6.35
CA SER A 61 4.44 16.40 -5.14
C SER A 61 3.66 15.19 -4.64
N VAL A 62 4.38 14.20 -4.12
CA VAL A 62 3.80 12.98 -3.55
C VAL A 62 4.23 12.83 -2.10
N GLU A 63 3.27 12.85 -1.19
CA GLU A 63 3.50 12.55 0.21
C GLU A 63 3.12 11.09 0.51
N VAL A 64 3.98 10.40 1.25
CA VAL A 64 3.75 9.03 1.71
C VAL A 64 3.82 8.99 3.23
N ILE A 65 2.72 8.55 3.87
CA ILE A 65 2.66 8.31 5.31
C ILE A 65 2.36 6.84 5.53
N TRP A 66 3.28 6.14 6.20
CA TRP A 66 3.06 4.77 6.64
C TRP A 66 2.44 4.73 8.03
N LYS A 67 1.38 3.93 8.19
CA LYS A 67 0.73 3.71 9.50
C LYS A 67 0.84 2.23 9.88
N PRO A 68 1.49 1.87 11.01
CA PRO A 68 1.46 0.50 11.49
C PRO A 68 0.06 0.13 11.98
N LYS A 69 -0.22 -1.18 12.09
CA LYS A 69 -1.50 -1.68 12.62
C LYS A 69 -1.72 -1.23 14.08
N THR A 70 -0.65 -1.11 14.84
CA THR A 70 -0.61 -0.70 16.25
C THR A 70 0.66 0.09 16.52
N GLY A 71 0.62 1.06 17.43
CA GLY A 71 1.77 1.90 17.81
C GLY A 71 1.71 3.32 17.23
N GLN A 72 2.72 4.13 17.55
CA GLN A 72 2.87 5.49 17.03
C GLN A 72 3.68 5.51 15.72
N ILE A 73 3.47 6.57 14.94
CA ILE A 73 4.19 6.82 13.70
C ILE A 73 5.31 7.81 14.03
N GLY A 74 6.57 7.42 13.85
CA GLY A 74 7.72 8.33 13.90
C GLY A 74 8.52 8.39 15.21
N GLU A 75 8.86 7.24 15.81
CA GLU A 75 10.15 7.15 16.55
C GLU A 75 11.26 6.70 15.60
#